data_AF-A0A661TKD0-F1
#
_entry.id   AF-A0A661TKD0-F1
#
_cell.length_a   1.000
_cell.length_b   1.000
_cell.length_c   1.000
_cell.angle_alpha   90.00
_cell.angle_beta   90.00
_cell.angle_gamma   90.00
#
_symmetry.space_group_name_H-M   'P 1'
#
loop_
_entity.id
_entity.type
_entity.pdbx_description
1 polymer ?
#
loop_
_entity_poly.entity_id
_entity_poly.type
_entity_poly.pdbx_seq_one_letter_code
_entity_poly.pdbx_strand_id
1 'polypeptide(L)'
;DGSGYPNNLKGDEILLEAKIIGVADVVEAMSSHRPYRPALGINAALEEISKNKAILYDSKVVDACLKIFKKKANLKLNSTIAEPSYPLEWIKR
;
A
#
# COMPACT_ATOMS: atom_id res chain seq x y z
N ASP A 1 -4.73 0.98 19.38
CA ASP A 1 -5.57 0.60 20.54
C ASP A 1 -4.82 -0.05 21.71
N GLY A 2 -3.63 -0.62 21.50
CA GLY A 2 -2.87 -1.31 22.57
C GLY A 2 -3.29 -2.76 22.78
N SER A 3 -3.98 -3.36 21.81
CA SER A 3 -4.28 -4.80 21.77
C SER A 3 -3.11 -5.64 21.21
N GLY A 4 -2.03 -4.99 20.78
CA GLY A 4 -0.89 -5.61 20.14
C GLY A 4 0.15 -6.17 21.12
N TYR A 5 0.78 -7.26 20.73
CA TYR A 5 1.87 -7.90 21.48
C TYR A 5 3.23 -7.24 21.19
N PRO A 6 4.25 -7.39 22.08
CA PRO A 6 4.20 -8.04 23.40
C PRO A 6 3.88 -7.09 24.56
N ASN A 7 4.04 -5.78 24.37
CA ASN A 7 4.02 -4.80 25.47
C ASN A 7 2.71 -4.00 25.57
N ASN A 8 1.70 -4.28 24.72
CA ASN A 8 0.40 -3.58 24.73
C ASN A 8 0.49 -2.05 24.65
N LEU A 9 1.54 -1.55 23.98
CA LEU A 9 1.83 -0.12 23.88
C LEU A 9 0.68 0.63 23.19
N LYS A 10 0.34 1.81 23.69
CA LYS A 10 -0.78 2.61 23.18
C LYS A 10 -0.30 3.89 22.55
N GLY A 11 -0.91 4.23 21.41
CA GLY A 11 -0.82 5.56 20.81
C GLY A 11 0.63 6.04 20.66
N ASP A 12 1.02 7.01 21.47
CA ASP A 12 2.32 7.69 21.41
C ASP A 12 3.47 6.89 22.02
N GLU A 13 3.19 5.80 22.74
CA GLU A 13 4.21 4.87 23.23
C GLU A 13 4.78 3.98 22.10
N ILE A 14 4.07 3.87 20.98
CA ILE A 14 4.54 3.15 19.79
C ILE A 14 5.38 4.12 18.96
N LEU A 15 6.64 3.77 18.72
CA LEU A 15 7.52 4.50 17.80
C LEU A 15 6.86 4.71 16.43
N LEU A 16 7.08 5.88 15.84
CA LEU A 16 6.49 6.23 14.54
C LEU A 16 6.90 5.21 13.46
N GLU A 17 8.15 4.77 13.49
CA GLU A 17 8.72 3.78 12.59
C GLU A 17 7.98 2.43 12.70
N ALA A 18 7.66 2.00 13.92
CA ALA A 18 6.91 0.77 14.15
C ALA A 18 5.46 0.89 13.63
N LYS A 19 4.82 2.05 13.80
CA LYS A 19 3.50 2.33 13.21
C LYS A 19 3.53 2.26 11.68
N ILE A 20 4.58 2.80 11.05
CA ILE A 20 4.78 2.76 9.59
C ILE A 20 4.96 1.33 9.11
N ILE A 21 5.85 0.56 9.75
CA ILE A 21 6.11 -0.84 9.38
C ILE A 21 4.83 -1.67 9.52
N GLY A 22 4.07 -1.50 10.60
CA GLY A 22 2.82 -2.23 10.81
C GLY A 22 1.80 -2.02 9.69
N VAL A 23 1.61 -0.79 9.22
CA VAL A 23 0.71 -0.51 8.09
C VAL A 23 1.26 -1.09 6.78
N ALA A 24 2.58 -1.00 6.55
CA ALA A 24 3.20 -1.54 5.35
C ALA A 24 3.05 -3.07 5.26
N ASP A 25 3.28 -3.78 6.37
CA ASP A 25 3.17 -5.24 6.46
C ASP A 25 1.75 -5.73 6.16
N VAL A 26 0.73 -5.06 6.70
CA VAL A 26 -0.68 -5.39 6.41
C VAL A 26 -0.99 -5.23 4.92
N VAL A 27 -0.56 -4.12 4.32
CA VAL A 27 -0.80 -3.87 2.90
C VAL A 27 -0.10 -4.91 2.02
N GLU A 28 1.15 -5.26 2.33
CA GLU A 28 1.88 -6.31 1.63
C GLU A 28 1.23 -7.69 1.79
N ALA A 29 0.89 -8.07 3.01
CA ALA A 29 0.29 -9.36 3.32
C ALA A 29 -1.07 -9.58 2.63
N MET A 30 -1.86 -8.52 2.46
CA MET A 30 -3.15 -8.57 1.76
C MET A 30 -3.03 -8.51 0.23
N SER A 31 -2.01 -7.82 -0.29
CA SER A 31 -1.83 -7.60 -1.73
C SER A 31 -0.98 -8.68 -2.40
N SER A 32 -0.18 -9.44 -1.65
CA SER A 32 0.67 -10.51 -2.17
C SER A 32 -0.09 -11.83 -2.34
N HIS A 33 0.19 -12.53 -3.44
CA HIS A 33 -0.36 -13.85 -3.72
C HIS A 33 0.39 -14.90 -2.88
N ARG A 34 -0.31 -15.63 -2.02
CA ARG A 34 0.26 -16.75 -1.26
C ARG A 34 -0.26 -18.08 -1.82
N PRO A 35 0.49 -19.19 -1.72
CA PRO A 35 0.15 -20.48 -2.36
C PRO A 35 -1.27 -21.02 -2.07
N TYR A 36 -1.93 -20.54 -1.02
CA TYR A 36 -3.27 -20.96 -0.59
C TYR A 36 -4.26 -19.81 -0.38
N ARG A 37 -3.88 -18.58 -0.73
CA ARG A 37 -4.75 -17.40 -0.61
C ARG A 37 -4.49 -16.49 -1.82
N PRO A 38 -5.44 -16.42 -2.78
CA PRO A 38 -5.31 -15.46 -3.86
C PRO A 38 -5.25 -14.05 -3.26
N ALA A 39 -4.37 -13.22 -3.82
CA ALA A 39 -4.25 -11.82 -3.42
C ALA A 39 -5.64 -11.15 -3.48
N LEU A 40 -6.05 -10.51 -2.39
CA LEU A 40 -7.29 -9.70 -2.38
C LEU A 40 -7.11 -8.43 -3.21
N GLY A 41 -5.87 -8.11 -3.56
CA GLY A 41 -5.49 -6.96 -4.35
C GLY A 41 -5.29 -5.72 -3.52
N ILE A 42 -4.64 -4.73 -4.13
CA ILE A 42 -4.25 -3.51 -3.43
C ILE A 42 -5.46 -2.70 -2.94
N ASN A 43 -6.57 -2.72 -3.67
CA ASN A 43 -7.77 -1.97 -3.28
C ASN A 43 -8.37 -2.49 -1.96
N ALA A 44 -8.46 -3.81 -1.80
CA ALA A 44 -8.96 -4.42 -0.56
C ALA A 44 -8.02 -4.11 0.62
N ALA A 45 -6.71 -4.11 0.39
CA ALA A 45 -5.72 -3.73 1.41
C ALA A 45 -5.88 -2.27 1.85
N LEU A 46 -6.08 -1.34 0.91
CA LEU A 46 -6.29 0.08 1.20
C LEU A 46 -7.64 0.31 1.93
N GLU A 47 -8.66 -0.47 1.60
CA GLU A 47 -9.96 -0.42 2.28
C GLU A 47 -9.84 -0.89 3.74
N GLU A 48 -9.12 -1.98 4.00
CA GLU A 48 -8.92 -2.53 5.35
C GLU A 48 -8.21 -1.55 6.28
N ILE A 49 -7.09 -0.96 5.83
CA ILE A 49 -6.37 0.02 6.64
C ILE A 49 -7.18 1.31 6.84
N SER A 50 -8.06 1.65 5.89
CA SER A 50 -8.94 2.81 6.01
C SER A 50 -10.09 2.55 6.98
N LYS A 51 -10.67 1.34 7.00
CA LYS A 51 -11.73 0.95 7.93
C LYS A 51 -11.25 0.94 9.38
N ASN A 52 -10.03 0.47 9.61
CA ASN A 52 -9.44 0.37 10.95
C ASN A 52 -8.58 1.59 11.34
N LYS A 53 -8.66 2.68 10.58
CA LYS A 53 -7.96 3.94 10.86
C LYS A 53 -8.38 4.49 12.23
N ALA A 54 -7.41 4.99 13.00
CA ALA A 54 -7.58 5.50 14.36
C ALA A 54 -8.00 4.47 15.42
N ILE A 55 -8.27 3.22 15.01
CA ILE A 55 -8.61 2.10 15.91
C ILE A 55 -7.36 1.24 16.10
N LEU A 56 -6.98 0.52 15.04
CA LEU A 56 -5.80 -0.36 15.02
C LEU A 56 -4.57 0.38 14.50
N TYR A 57 -4.76 1.33 13.58
CA TYR A 57 -3.69 2.01 12.88
C TYR A 57 -3.66 3.51 13.17
N ASP A 58 -2.47 4.09 13.21
CA ASP A 58 -2.28 5.53 13.36
C ASP A 58 -2.81 6.28 12.13
N SER A 59 -3.64 7.29 12.37
CA SER A 59 -4.30 8.05 11.31
C SER A 59 -3.32 8.71 10.34
N LYS A 60 -2.21 9.25 10.84
CA LYS A 60 -1.23 9.97 10.01
C LYS A 60 -0.52 9.00 9.06
N VAL A 61 -0.22 7.80 9.54
CA VAL A 61 0.44 6.76 8.76
C VAL A 61 -0.49 6.21 7.66
N VAL A 62 -1.75 5.92 8.01
CA VAL A 62 -2.75 5.48 7.03
C VAL A 62 -2.94 6.55 5.94
N ASP A 63 -3.07 7.82 6.31
CA ASP A 63 -3.24 8.91 5.36
C ASP A 63 -2.03 9.07 4.42
N ALA A 64 -0.82 8.96 4.97
CA ALA A 64 0.41 8.98 4.17
C ALA A 64 0.45 7.82 3.17
N CYS A 65 0.10 6.61 3.60
CA CYS A 65 0.02 5.42 2.75
C CYS A 65 -0.98 5.62 1.61
N LEU A 66 -2.22 6.00 1.93
CA LEU A 66 -3.28 6.27 0.94
C LEU A 66 -2.86 7.35 -0.07
N LYS A 67 -2.19 8.41 0.38
CA LYS A 67 -1.69 9.49 -0.49
C LYS A 67 -0.65 8.99 -1.49
N ILE A 68 0.27 8.12 -1.08
CA ILE A 68 1.28 7.53 -1.96
C ILE A 68 0.62 6.65 -3.03
N PHE A 69 -0.36 5.81 -2.65
CA PHE A 69 -1.08 4.97 -3.60
C PHE A 69 -1.93 5.78 -4.59
N LYS A 70 -2.60 6.84 -4.14
CA LYS A 70 -3.29 7.79 -5.04
C LYS A 70 -2.32 8.46 -6.01
N LYS A 71 -1.14 8.89 -5.54
CA LYS A 71 -0.10 9.47 -6.41
C LYS A 71 0.43 8.46 -7.44
N LYS A 72 0.66 7.21 -7.02
CA LYS A 72 1.12 6.13 -7.91
C LYS A 72 0.09 5.76 -8.97
N ALA A 73 -1.21 5.77 -8.63
CA ALA A 73 -2.28 5.59 -9.60
C ALA A 73 -2.29 6.70 -10.65
N ASN A 74 -2.14 7.96 -10.23
CA ASN A 74 -2.02 9.10 -11.15
C ASN A 74 -0.77 9.02 -12.04
N LEU A 75 0.37 8.56 -11.50
CA LEU A 75 1.59 8.35 -12.29
C LEU A 75 1.40 7.27 -13.37
N LYS A 76 0.69 6.18 -13.08
CA LYS A 76 0.38 5.14 -14.08
C LYS A 76 -0.54 5.63 -15.20
N LEU A 77 -1.46 6.55 -14.91
CA LEU A 77 -2.32 7.16 -15.93
C LEU A 77 -1.53 8.07 -16.88
N ASN A 78 -0.48 8.73 -16.38
CA ASN A 78 0.35 9.66 -17.16
C ASN A 78 1.43 8.94 -18.00
N SER A 79 1.79 7.70 -17.67
CA SER A 79 2.76 6.90 -18.43
C SER A 79 2.17 6.13 -19.61
N THR A 80 0.85 6.04 -19.74
CA THR A 80 0.20 5.33 -20.88
C THR A 80 0.10 6.20 -22.14
N ILE A 81 0.53 7.47 -22.08
CA ILE A 81 0.50 8.41 -23.23
C ILE A 81 1.86 8.52 -23.95
N ALA A 82 2.78 7.59 -23.73
CA ALA A 82 4.08 7.59 -24.41
C ALA A 82 4.44 6.20 -24.94
N GLU A 83 3.64 5.68 -25.86
CA GLU A 83 4.18 4.78 -26.88
C GLU A 83 4.76 5.67 -27.99
N PRO A 84 6.09 5.71 -28.21
CA PRO A 84 6.62 6.34 -29.40
C PRO A 84 6.19 5.48 -30.59
N SER A 85 5.45 6.08 -31.53
CA SER A 85 5.12 5.48 -32.82
C SER A 85 6.39 5.28 -33.66
N TYR A 86 7.15 4.23 -33.36
CA TYR A 86 8.23 3.80 -34.25
C TYR A 86 7.62 3.06 -35.45
N PRO A 87 7.85 3.52 -36.69
CA PRO A 87 7.45 2.78 -37.87
C PRO A 87 8.21 1.45 -37.97
N LEU A 88 7.49 0.38 -38.32
CA LEU A 88 7.90 -1.04 -38.35
C LEU A 88 9.03 -1.40 -39.34
N GLU A 89 9.79 -0.43 -39.84
CA GLU A 89 10.84 -0.63 -40.86
C GLU A 89 12.17 -1.15 -40.29
N TRP A 90 12.33 -1.24 -38.96
CA TRP A 90 13.63 -1.50 -38.32
C TRP A 90 13.90 -2.97 -37.94
N ILE A 91 12.97 -3.90 -38.19
CA ILE A 91 13.10 -5.33 -37.81
C ILE A 91 13.58 -6.21 -38.98
N LYS A 92 14.19 -5.63 -40.02
CA LYS A 92 14.83 -6.40 -41.10
C LYS A 92 16.25 -5.89 -41.36
N ARG A 93 17.19 -6.30 -40.50
CA ARG A 93 18.61 -6.40 -40.90
C ARG A 93 19.37 -7.40 -40.05
#